data_AF-A0A1F3K9U7-F1
#
_entry.id   AF-A0A1F3K9U7-F1
#
_cell.length_a   1.000
_cell.length_b   1.000
_cell.length_c   1.000
_cell.angle_alpha   90.00
_cell.angle_beta   90.00
_cell.angle_gamma   90.00
#
_symmetry.space_group_name_H-M   'P 1'
#
loop_
_entity.id
_entity.type
_entity.pdbx_description
1 polymer ?
#
loop_
_entity_poly.entity_id
_entity_poly.type
_entity_poly.pdbx_seq_one_letter_code
_entity_poly.pdbx_strand_id
1 'polypeptide(L)'
;MQTKNKEYNFSLFKPVSEYGRENKNLIIMIVIIWALAVFGFQILLMVLEKPTPEKTLVNFESVWDNVKTGNATLEEKQVFIKSLIMVEGKSVLKKENKIVLDNAITWIVFDMIDSTSKNLLSGYVKNLKSAREKLGKANDLEYTQLQSSLVKTKEAINLAVGSKIGISSTEISASIIPYCLNIENKMLTSEDIEELPKIMKLYLTHNQSFLTDMKFLGFPFHYFYTAEFLLILFVLLCLFYSIRIEQLNKKHSIVE
;
A
#
# COMPACT_ATOMS: atom_id res chain seq x y z
N MET A 1 -50.44 47.86 5.25
CA MET A 1 -50.48 47.00 6.45
C MET A 1 -49.12 46.32 6.53
N GLN A 2 -48.20 46.83 7.36
CA GLN A 2 -46.84 46.30 7.48
C GLN A 2 -46.90 44.92 8.15
N THR A 3 -46.54 43.87 7.43
CA THR A 3 -46.36 42.52 7.97
C THR A 3 -45.19 42.56 8.96
N LYS A 4 -45.48 42.30 10.24
CA LYS A 4 -44.47 42.12 11.29
C LYS A 4 -43.55 40.98 10.87
N ASN A 5 -42.35 41.33 10.43
CA ASN A 5 -41.25 40.42 10.17
C ASN A 5 -40.87 39.78 11.52
N LYS A 6 -41.44 38.60 11.83
CA LYS A 6 -41.01 37.81 12.98
C LYS A 6 -39.62 37.31 12.63
N GLU A 7 -38.58 37.98 13.14
CA GLU A 7 -37.19 37.58 12.99
C GLU A 7 -37.05 36.08 13.33
N TYR A 8 -36.78 35.28 12.31
CA TYR A 8 -36.50 33.86 12.45
C TYR A 8 -35.13 33.71 13.12
N ASN A 9 -35.12 33.65 14.45
CA ASN A 9 -33.90 33.50 15.24
C ASN A 9 -33.68 32.01 15.55
N PHE A 10 -33.13 31.27 14.58
CA PHE A 10 -32.75 29.88 14.77
C PHE A 10 -31.36 29.78 15.39
N SER A 11 -31.27 29.17 16.57
CA SER A 11 -30.01 28.80 17.21
C SER A 11 -29.96 27.30 17.43
N LEU A 12 -28.94 26.64 16.87
CA LEU A 12 -28.71 25.21 17.07
C LEU A 12 -28.41 24.89 18.54
N PHE A 13 -27.73 25.78 19.26
CA PHE A 13 -27.28 25.53 20.63
C PHE A 13 -28.25 26.06 21.69
N LYS A 14 -29.06 27.07 21.37
CA LYS A 14 -30.03 27.69 22.28
C LYS A 14 -31.39 27.89 21.60
N PRO A 15 -32.13 26.82 21.27
CA PRO A 15 -33.44 26.93 20.64
C PRO A 15 -34.47 27.53 21.62
N VAL A 16 -35.00 28.70 21.27
CA VAL A 16 -35.98 29.44 22.09
C VAL A 16 -37.41 28.98 21.83
N SER A 17 -37.73 28.54 20.59
CA SER A 17 -39.05 28.05 20.19
C SER A 17 -39.15 26.52 20.23
N GLU A 18 -40.37 26.00 20.39
CA GLU A 18 -40.66 24.55 20.33
C GLU A 18 -40.27 23.95 18.97
N TYR A 19 -40.61 24.64 17.88
CA TYR A 19 -40.13 24.33 16.53
C TYR A 19 -38.60 24.24 16.45
N GLY A 20 -37.88 25.22 17.01
CA GLY A 20 -36.41 25.22 17.01
C GLY A 20 -35.81 24.04 17.78
N ARG A 21 -36.47 23.58 18.85
CA ARG A 21 -36.05 22.39 19.61
C ARG A 21 -36.24 21.11 18.80
N GLU A 22 -37.39 20.95 18.15
CA GLU A 22 -37.67 19.79 17.29
C GLU A 22 -36.70 19.74 16.09
N ASN A 23 -36.47 20.88 15.42
CA ASN A 23 -35.52 20.98 14.32
C ASN A 23 -34.08 20.63 14.77
N LYS A 24 -33.63 21.21 15.91
CA LYS A 24 -32.32 20.86 16.49
C LYS A 24 -32.19 19.35 16.72
N ASN A 25 -33.19 18.71 17.32
CA ASN A 25 -33.14 17.29 17.60
C ASN A 25 -33.06 16.45 16.31
N LEU A 26 -33.78 16.86 15.26
CA LEU A 26 -33.69 16.23 13.95
C LEU A 26 -32.28 16.34 13.36
N ILE A 27 -31.68 17.54 13.38
CA ILE A 27 -30.30 17.76 12.90
C ILE A 27 -29.31 16.90 13.69
N ILE A 28 -29.38 16.91 15.03
CA ILE A 28 -28.48 16.14 15.90
C ILE A 28 -28.61 14.64 15.60
N MET A 29 -29.82 14.12 15.45
CA MET A 29 -30.06 12.71 15.12
C MET A 29 -29.39 12.33 13.80
N ILE A 30 -29.54 13.15 12.75
CA ILE A 30 -28.94 12.89 11.44
C ILE A 30 -27.41 12.91 11.52
N VAL A 31 -26.85 13.90 12.22
CA VAL A 31 -25.40 13.99 12.43
C VAL A 31 -24.87 12.78 13.18
N ILE A 32 -25.60 12.29 14.19
CA ILE A 32 -25.24 11.07 14.93
C ILE A 32 -25.26 9.85 14.01
N ILE A 33 -26.32 9.67 13.21
CA ILE A 33 -26.40 8.53 12.27
C ILE A 33 -25.23 8.57 11.28
N TRP A 34 -24.95 9.73 10.71
CA TRP A 34 -23.82 9.92 9.80
C TRP A 34 -22.49 9.61 10.50
N ALA A 35 -22.26 10.15 11.70
CA ALA A 35 -21.03 9.92 12.46
C ALA A 35 -20.86 8.43 12.80
N LEU A 36 -21.94 7.74 13.21
CA LEU A 36 -21.91 6.31 13.48
C LEU A 36 -21.63 5.49 12.22
N ALA A 37 -22.18 5.87 11.06
CA ALA A 37 -21.89 5.18 9.81
C ALA A 37 -20.42 5.35 9.39
N VAL A 38 -19.88 6.57 9.48
CA VAL A 38 -18.50 6.85 9.09
C VAL A 38 -17.51 6.24 10.08
N PHE A 39 -17.59 6.61 11.36
CA PHE A 39 -16.62 6.19 12.37
C PHE A 39 -16.88 4.79 12.90
N GLY A 40 -18.15 4.39 13.02
CA GLY A 40 -18.50 3.05 13.47
C GLY A 40 -18.03 1.98 12.51
N PHE A 41 -18.04 2.23 11.20
CA PHE A 41 -17.45 1.30 10.22
C PHE A 41 -15.93 1.18 10.36
N GLN A 42 -15.22 2.30 10.58
CA GLN A 42 -13.76 2.27 10.80
C GLN A 42 -13.40 1.52 12.09
N ILE A 43 -14.16 1.75 13.17
CA ILE A 43 -13.98 1.02 14.43
C ILE A 43 -14.28 -0.48 14.22
N LEU A 44 -15.33 -0.80 13.47
CA LEU A 44 -15.70 -2.18 13.16
C LEU A 44 -14.58 -2.88 12.38
N LEU A 45 -13.98 -2.24 11.38
CA LEU A 45 -12.82 -2.76 10.65
C LEU A 45 -11.66 -3.03 11.63
N MET A 46 -11.29 -2.03 12.44
CA MET A 46 -10.20 -2.14 13.41
C MET A 46 -10.40 -3.30 14.42
N VAL A 47 -11.65 -3.57 14.83
CA VAL A 47 -11.96 -4.65 15.79
C VAL A 47 -11.97 -6.03 15.13
N LEU A 48 -12.41 -6.12 13.87
CA LEU A 48 -12.55 -7.40 13.17
C LEU A 48 -11.28 -7.82 12.43
N GLU A 49 -10.41 -6.89 12.11
CA GLU A 49 -9.14 -7.12 11.45
C GLU A 49 -8.20 -7.99 12.28
N LYS A 50 -7.60 -8.98 11.62
CA LYS A 50 -6.59 -9.87 12.19
C LYS A 50 -5.32 -9.84 11.35
N PRO A 51 -4.14 -9.93 11.97
CA PRO A 51 -2.89 -10.02 11.24
C PRO A 51 -2.82 -11.36 10.49
N THR A 52 -2.91 -11.29 9.17
CA THR A 52 -2.89 -12.45 8.28
C THR A 52 -1.63 -12.38 7.41
N PRO A 53 -0.81 -13.45 7.40
CA PRO A 53 0.39 -13.50 6.57
C PRO A 53 0.01 -13.64 5.09
N GLU A 54 0.70 -12.90 4.22
CA GLU A 54 0.62 -13.11 2.78
C GLU A 54 1.21 -14.48 2.40
N LYS A 55 0.76 -15.04 1.26
CA LYS A 55 1.35 -16.25 0.68
C LYS A 55 2.87 -16.14 0.49
N THR A 56 3.36 -14.94 0.17
CA THR A 56 4.79 -14.65 0.03
C THR A 56 5.56 -14.87 1.33
N LEU A 57 4.98 -14.52 2.49
CA LEU A 57 5.63 -14.73 3.79
C LEU A 57 5.73 -16.22 4.11
N VAL A 58 4.64 -16.96 3.87
CA VAL A 58 4.61 -18.42 4.08
C VAL A 58 5.66 -19.12 3.21
N ASN A 59 5.78 -18.71 1.95
CA ASN A 59 6.80 -19.23 1.05
C ASN A 59 8.21 -18.91 1.56
N PHE A 60 8.46 -17.68 2.01
CA PHE A 60 9.75 -17.28 2.59
C PHE A 60 10.09 -18.14 3.82
N GLU A 61 9.15 -18.25 4.77
CA GLU A 61 9.35 -19.01 6.01
C GLU A 61 9.63 -20.50 5.74
N SER A 62 8.99 -21.08 4.71
CA SER A 62 9.21 -22.48 4.34
C SER A 62 10.60 -22.80 3.82
N VAL A 63 11.32 -21.82 3.25
CA VAL A 63 12.66 -22.02 2.65
C VAL A 63 13.78 -21.38 3.46
N TRP A 64 13.44 -20.51 4.42
CA TRP A 64 14.40 -19.66 5.11
C TRP A 64 15.47 -20.44 5.86
N ASP A 65 15.09 -21.48 6.60
CA ASP A 65 16.04 -22.28 7.38
C ASP A 65 17.08 -22.96 6.48
N ASN A 66 16.64 -23.56 5.37
CA ASN A 66 17.52 -24.21 4.39
C ASN A 66 18.46 -23.21 3.72
N VAL A 67 17.97 -22.00 3.40
CA VAL A 67 18.78 -20.93 2.81
C VAL A 67 19.82 -20.45 3.80
N LYS A 68 19.45 -20.21 5.05
CA LYS A 68 20.34 -19.78 6.12
C LYS A 68 21.45 -20.78 6.40
N THR A 69 21.17 -22.09 6.35
CA THR A 69 22.19 -23.13 6.58
C THR A 69 23.02 -23.46 5.33
N GLY A 70 22.70 -22.86 4.18
CA GLY A 70 23.38 -23.16 2.90
C GLY A 70 22.99 -24.49 2.26
N ASN A 71 21.94 -25.15 2.75
CA ASN A 71 21.46 -26.45 2.25
C ASN A 71 20.33 -26.33 1.21
N ALA A 72 19.91 -25.11 0.88
CA ALA A 72 18.78 -24.87 -0.01
C ALA A 72 19.03 -25.39 -1.44
N THR A 73 18.00 -26.00 -2.03
CA THR A 73 17.99 -26.36 -3.46
C THR A 73 17.91 -25.10 -4.33
N LEU A 74 18.14 -25.24 -5.64
CA LEU A 74 18.03 -24.13 -6.57
C LEU A 74 16.62 -23.52 -6.54
N GLU A 75 15.58 -24.36 -6.52
CA GLU A 75 14.17 -23.94 -6.47
C GLU A 75 13.86 -23.19 -5.18
N GLU A 76 14.36 -23.65 -4.04
CA GLU A 76 14.20 -22.96 -2.76
C GLU A 76 14.86 -21.58 -2.76
N LYS A 77 16.05 -21.46 -3.34
CA LYS A 77 16.73 -20.16 -3.52
C LYS A 77 15.94 -19.23 -4.46
N GLN A 78 15.30 -19.77 -5.50
CA GLN A 78 14.41 -19.01 -6.38
C GLN A 78 13.13 -18.53 -5.66
N VAL A 79 12.54 -19.36 -4.80
CA VAL A 79 11.40 -18.96 -3.96
C VAL A 79 11.80 -17.86 -2.98
N PHE A 80 12.97 -18.01 -2.36
CA PHE A 80 13.53 -17.03 -1.44
C PHE A 80 13.74 -15.67 -2.11
N ILE A 81 14.47 -15.61 -3.23
CA ILE A 81 14.75 -14.34 -3.91
C ILE A 81 13.48 -13.66 -4.43
N LYS A 82 12.51 -14.42 -4.96
CA LYS A 82 11.21 -13.87 -5.38
C LYS A 82 10.46 -13.23 -4.22
N SER A 83 10.53 -13.85 -3.05
CA SER A 83 9.90 -13.31 -1.84
C SER A 83 10.56 -12.01 -1.41
N LEU A 84 11.89 -11.91 -1.46
CA LEU A 84 12.62 -10.67 -1.15
C LEU A 84 12.29 -9.55 -2.14
N ILE A 85 12.31 -9.83 -3.44
CA ILE A 85 12.01 -8.85 -4.49
C ILE A 85 10.59 -8.30 -4.36
N MET A 86 9.64 -9.13 -3.92
CA MET A 86 8.26 -8.70 -3.69
C MET A 86 8.15 -7.66 -2.56
N VAL A 87 8.95 -7.80 -1.50
CA VAL A 87 9.02 -6.80 -0.43
C VAL A 87 9.76 -5.55 -0.89
N GLU A 88 10.85 -5.73 -1.64
CA GLU A 88 11.69 -4.66 -2.17
C GLU A 88 10.93 -3.74 -3.16
N GLY A 89 9.94 -4.30 -3.87
CA GLY A 89 9.03 -3.56 -4.74
C GLY A 89 8.01 -2.67 -4.00
N LYS A 90 7.86 -2.78 -2.68
CA LYS A 90 6.87 -2.00 -1.93
C LYS A 90 7.36 -0.57 -1.71
N SER A 91 6.53 0.41 -2.10
CA SER A 91 6.86 1.84 -2.00
C SER A 91 7.03 2.37 -0.56
N VAL A 92 6.47 1.65 0.43
CA VAL A 92 6.51 2.02 1.86
C VAL A 92 7.74 1.47 2.60
N LEU A 93 8.70 0.88 1.87
CA LEU A 93 9.89 0.29 2.44
C LEU A 93 10.82 1.37 3.04
N LYS A 94 11.24 1.16 4.29
CA LYS A 94 12.21 2.03 4.98
C LYS A 94 13.61 1.84 4.42
N LYS A 95 14.42 2.90 4.44
CA LYS A 95 15.78 2.88 3.87
C LYS A 95 16.70 1.87 4.56
N GLU A 96 16.54 1.70 5.86
CA GLU A 96 17.35 0.79 6.67
C GLU A 96 17.03 -0.67 6.30
N ASN A 97 15.74 -1.00 6.23
CA ASN A 97 15.27 -2.33 5.83
C ASN A 97 15.64 -2.66 4.38
N LYS A 98 15.64 -1.65 3.50
CA LYS A 98 16.08 -1.78 2.12
C LYS A 98 17.54 -2.21 2.01
N ILE A 99 18.43 -1.69 2.87
CA ILE A 99 19.85 -2.08 2.85
C ILE A 99 20.00 -3.58 3.16
N VAL A 100 19.26 -4.08 4.16
CA VAL A 100 19.26 -5.51 4.53
C VAL A 100 18.73 -6.38 3.38
N LEU A 101 17.65 -5.95 2.73
CA LEU A 101 17.08 -6.66 1.58
C LEU A 101 18.02 -6.65 0.37
N ASP A 102 18.61 -5.50 0.04
CA ASP A 102 19.59 -5.36 -1.05
C ASP A 102 20.82 -6.27 -0.80
N ASN A 103 21.29 -6.34 0.44
CA ASN A 103 22.38 -7.26 0.84
C ASN A 103 21.96 -8.73 0.68
N ALA A 104 20.77 -9.11 1.15
CA ALA A 104 20.27 -10.48 1.06
C ALA A 104 20.05 -10.92 -0.40
N ILE A 105 19.47 -10.05 -1.23
CA ILE A 105 19.29 -10.27 -2.67
C ILE A 105 20.64 -10.41 -3.36
N THR A 106 21.59 -9.50 -3.08
CA THR A 106 22.93 -9.57 -3.65
C THR A 106 23.62 -10.88 -3.28
N TRP A 107 23.63 -11.22 -1.99
CA TRP A 107 24.24 -12.46 -1.50
C TRP A 107 23.69 -13.69 -2.22
N ILE A 108 22.35 -13.84 -2.29
CA ILE A 108 21.77 -15.03 -2.90
C ILE A 108 21.96 -15.07 -4.42
N VAL A 109 21.93 -13.92 -5.11
CA VAL A 109 22.17 -13.85 -6.56
C VAL A 109 23.60 -14.28 -6.87
N PHE A 110 24.57 -13.76 -6.11
CA PHE A 110 25.97 -14.13 -6.29
C PHE A 110 26.23 -15.59 -5.91
N ASP A 111 25.47 -16.19 -5.00
CA ASP A 111 25.56 -17.61 -4.69
C ASP A 111 25.02 -18.51 -5.83
N MET A 112 23.98 -18.05 -6.55
CA MET A 112 23.32 -18.81 -7.61
C MET A 112 24.01 -18.78 -8.99
N ILE A 113 25.00 -17.90 -9.18
CA ILE A 113 25.71 -17.73 -10.46
C ILE A 113 27.17 -18.20 -10.39
N ASP A 114 27.75 -18.54 -11.53
CA ASP A 114 29.15 -18.97 -11.64
C ASP A 114 30.14 -17.80 -11.51
N SER A 115 31.41 -18.10 -11.24
CA SER A 115 32.47 -17.08 -11.03
C SER A 115 32.67 -16.13 -12.21
N THR A 116 32.47 -16.59 -13.45
CA THR A 116 32.60 -15.73 -14.64
C THR A 116 31.46 -14.71 -14.67
N SER A 117 30.24 -15.18 -14.42
CA SER A 117 29.04 -14.34 -14.32
C SER A 117 29.12 -13.34 -13.17
N LYS A 118 29.73 -13.68 -12.02
CA LYS A 118 29.94 -12.76 -10.89
C LYS A 118 30.75 -11.52 -11.28
N ASN A 119 31.84 -11.72 -12.02
CA ASN A 119 32.71 -10.63 -12.46
C ASN A 119 32.00 -9.71 -13.47
N LEU A 120 31.28 -10.29 -14.43
CA LEU A 120 30.46 -9.55 -15.39
C LEU A 120 29.36 -8.74 -14.69
N LEU A 121 28.63 -9.38 -13.78
CA LEU A 121 27.56 -8.76 -13.01
C LEU A 121 28.06 -7.56 -12.20
N SER A 122 29.19 -7.71 -11.51
CA SER A 122 29.81 -6.63 -10.74
C SER A 122 30.16 -5.42 -11.62
N GLY A 123 30.65 -5.68 -12.84
CA GLY A 123 30.90 -4.65 -13.85
C GLY A 123 29.62 -3.92 -14.28
N TYR A 124 28.54 -4.66 -14.57
CA TYR A 124 27.26 -4.06 -14.93
C TYR A 124 26.63 -3.26 -13.80
N VAL A 125 26.67 -3.76 -12.56
CA VAL A 125 26.16 -3.04 -11.39
C VAL A 125 26.94 -1.74 -11.15
N LYS A 126 28.26 -1.75 -11.30
CA LYS A 126 29.10 -0.55 -11.20
C LYS A 126 28.75 0.48 -12.29
N ASN A 127 28.55 0.02 -13.52
CA ASN A 127 28.12 0.88 -14.63
C ASN A 127 26.74 1.48 -14.37
N LEU A 128 25.79 0.70 -13.85
CA LEU A 128 24.45 1.16 -13.51
C LEU A 128 24.47 2.23 -12.42
N LYS A 129 25.21 2.03 -11.33
CA LYS A 129 25.33 3.01 -10.24
C LYS A 129 25.97 4.31 -10.73
N SER A 130 27.08 4.23 -11.46
CA SER A 130 27.77 5.42 -11.99
C SER A 130 26.94 6.17 -13.04
N ALA A 131 26.21 5.48 -13.92
CA ALA A 131 25.32 6.12 -14.88
C ALA A 131 24.16 6.85 -14.19
N ARG A 132 23.60 6.27 -13.12
CA ARG A 132 22.54 6.89 -12.32
C ARG A 132 23.00 8.17 -11.61
N GLU A 133 24.19 8.16 -11.04
CA GLU A 133 24.77 9.36 -10.40
C GLU A 133 24.99 10.50 -11.40
N LYS A 134 25.40 10.18 -12.63
CA LYS A 134 25.59 11.16 -13.71
C LYS A 134 24.27 11.71 -14.25
N LEU A 135 23.20 10.92 -14.21
CA LEU A 135 21.90 11.27 -14.79
C LEU A 135 21.27 12.51 -14.16
N GLY A 136 21.51 12.74 -12.85
CA GLY A 136 21.05 13.95 -12.16
C GLY A 136 21.79 15.24 -12.54
N LYS A 137 22.87 15.15 -13.32
CA LYS A 137 23.73 16.28 -13.72
C LYS A 137 23.84 16.44 -15.24
N ALA A 138 23.18 15.58 -16.00
CA ALA A 138 23.30 15.50 -17.45
C ALA A 138 22.50 16.59 -18.16
N ASN A 139 23.01 17.09 -19.29
CA ASN A 139 22.25 17.89 -20.25
C ASN A 139 21.33 17.00 -21.11
N ASP A 140 20.45 17.59 -21.93
CA ASP A 140 19.44 16.84 -22.70
C ASP A 140 20.01 15.73 -23.59
N LEU A 141 21.14 15.99 -24.27
CA LEU A 141 21.76 14.99 -25.16
C LEU A 141 22.43 13.87 -24.34
N GLU A 142 23.19 14.21 -23.31
CA GLU A 142 23.82 13.25 -22.41
C GLU A 142 22.79 12.41 -21.65
N TYR A 143 21.66 13.01 -21.28
CA TYR A 143 20.57 12.35 -20.59
C TYR A 143 20.02 11.19 -21.42
N THR A 144 19.71 11.42 -22.70
CA THR A 144 19.19 10.35 -23.59
C THR A 144 20.20 9.21 -23.78
N GLN A 145 21.48 9.54 -23.90
CA GLN A 145 22.56 8.54 -24.01
C GLN A 145 22.72 7.72 -22.73
N LEU A 146 22.72 8.38 -21.56
CA LEU A 146 22.76 7.72 -20.25
C LEU A 146 21.53 6.86 -20.02
N GLN A 147 20.34 7.31 -20.43
CA GLN A 147 19.11 6.53 -20.32
C GLN A 147 19.17 5.28 -21.19
N SER A 148 19.63 5.39 -22.45
CA SER A 148 19.82 4.23 -23.33
C SER A 148 20.84 3.24 -22.75
N SER A 149 21.96 3.74 -22.22
CA SER A 149 22.98 2.93 -21.55
C SER A 149 22.43 2.22 -20.31
N LEU A 150 21.60 2.89 -19.51
CA LEU A 150 20.95 2.28 -18.35
C LEU A 150 19.99 1.16 -18.75
N VAL A 151 19.19 1.35 -19.80
CA VAL A 151 18.29 0.28 -20.30
C VAL A 151 19.11 -0.94 -20.72
N LYS A 152 20.14 -0.75 -21.54
CA LYS A 152 21.03 -1.85 -21.97
C LYS A 152 21.73 -2.54 -20.80
N THR A 153 22.17 -1.78 -19.80
CA THR A 153 22.83 -2.33 -18.62
C THR A 153 21.87 -3.17 -17.77
N LYS A 154 20.61 -2.73 -17.62
CA LYS A 154 19.58 -3.51 -16.92
C LYS A 154 19.25 -4.80 -17.67
N GLU A 155 19.11 -4.74 -18.98
CA GLU A 155 18.90 -5.93 -19.82
C GLU A 155 20.05 -6.91 -19.68
N ALA A 156 21.30 -6.43 -19.71
CA ALA A 156 22.49 -7.27 -19.51
C ALA A 156 22.52 -7.93 -18.12
N ILE A 157 22.15 -7.19 -17.06
CA ILE A 157 21.98 -7.75 -15.71
C ILE A 157 20.94 -8.86 -15.74
N ASN A 158 19.75 -8.58 -16.27
CA ASN A 158 18.65 -9.53 -16.32
C ASN A 158 18.98 -10.78 -17.14
N LEU A 159 19.74 -10.67 -18.22
CA LEU A 159 20.23 -11.82 -18.98
C LEU A 159 21.25 -12.65 -18.18
N ALA A 160 22.12 -12.00 -17.42
CA ALA A 160 23.13 -12.66 -16.60
C ALA A 160 22.52 -13.45 -15.42
N VAL A 161 21.45 -12.95 -14.81
CA VAL A 161 20.85 -13.58 -13.61
C VAL A 161 19.52 -14.29 -13.85
N GLY A 162 18.71 -13.86 -14.83
CA GLY A 162 17.30 -14.22 -14.98
C GLY A 162 17.03 -15.72 -15.08
N SER A 163 17.83 -16.43 -15.88
CA SER A 163 17.68 -17.89 -16.05
C SER A 163 17.98 -18.67 -14.77
N LYS A 164 18.87 -18.16 -13.90
CA LYS A 164 19.28 -18.82 -12.65
C LYS A 164 18.30 -18.55 -11.52
N ILE A 165 17.81 -17.32 -11.43
CA ILE A 165 16.86 -16.88 -10.39
C ILE A 165 15.40 -17.24 -10.70
N GLY A 166 15.13 -17.81 -11.88
CA GLY A 166 13.79 -18.24 -12.28
C GLY A 166 12.82 -17.09 -12.49
N ILE A 167 13.32 -15.91 -12.88
CA ILE A 167 12.53 -14.72 -13.18
C ILE A 167 12.59 -14.47 -14.68
N SER A 168 11.42 -14.45 -15.32
CA SER A 168 11.34 -14.14 -16.74
C SER A 168 11.52 -12.65 -17.01
N SER A 169 12.07 -12.30 -18.18
CA SER A 169 12.30 -10.89 -18.58
C SER A 169 11.02 -10.06 -18.70
N THR A 170 9.85 -10.71 -18.78
CA THR A 170 8.53 -10.08 -18.88
C THR A 170 7.90 -9.82 -17.52
N GLU A 171 8.44 -10.37 -16.44
CA GLU A 171 7.94 -10.11 -15.08
C GLU A 171 8.38 -8.73 -14.58
N ILE A 172 7.50 -8.08 -13.82
CA ILE A 172 7.79 -6.80 -13.17
C ILE A 172 8.99 -6.93 -12.21
N SER A 173 9.18 -8.10 -11.59
CA SER A 173 10.33 -8.41 -10.72
C SER A 173 11.68 -8.23 -11.44
N ALA A 174 11.74 -8.50 -12.76
CA ALA A 174 12.94 -8.27 -13.57
C ALA A 174 13.34 -6.79 -13.64
N SER A 175 12.40 -5.87 -13.50
CA SER A 175 12.70 -4.44 -13.48
C SER A 175 13.31 -3.96 -12.16
N ILE A 176 13.12 -4.72 -11.08
CA ILE A 176 13.53 -4.35 -9.72
C ILE A 176 14.97 -4.81 -9.44
N ILE A 177 15.32 -6.03 -9.85
CA ILE A 177 16.63 -6.65 -9.56
C ILE A 177 17.84 -5.75 -9.82
N PRO A 178 17.97 -5.07 -10.98
CA PRO A 178 19.15 -4.25 -11.26
C PRO A 178 19.39 -3.14 -10.24
N TYR A 179 18.37 -2.75 -9.49
CA TYR A 179 18.44 -1.71 -8.47
C TYR A 179 18.75 -2.22 -7.07
N CYS A 180 18.58 -3.53 -6.82
CA CYS A 180 18.82 -4.16 -5.52
C CYS A 180 20.26 -4.65 -5.38
N LEU A 181 20.94 -4.86 -6.50
CA LEU A 181 22.27 -5.46 -6.51
C LEU A 181 23.35 -4.47 -6.07
N ASN A 182 24.21 -4.95 -5.17
CA ASN A 182 25.41 -4.26 -4.73
C ASN A 182 26.65 -4.72 -5.49
N ILE A 183 27.68 -3.86 -5.51
CA ILE A 183 28.94 -4.12 -6.23
C ILE A 183 29.74 -5.22 -5.54
N GLU A 184 29.69 -5.24 -4.21
CA GLU A 184 30.45 -6.20 -3.40
C GLU A 184 29.56 -7.38 -3.05
N ASN A 185 30.06 -8.59 -3.34
CA ASN A 185 29.49 -9.82 -2.83
C ASN A 185 29.86 -9.97 -1.34
N LYS A 186 29.09 -9.32 -0.48
CA LYS A 186 29.24 -9.44 0.96
C LYS A 186 28.37 -10.61 1.45
N MET A 187 28.95 -11.50 2.25
CA MET A 187 28.15 -12.45 3.04
C MET A 187 27.24 -11.68 3.99
N LEU A 188 26.03 -12.22 4.23
CA LEU A 188 25.12 -11.65 5.21
C LEU A 188 25.78 -11.62 6.60
N THR A 189 25.65 -10.49 7.28
CA THR A 189 26.08 -10.38 8.68
C THR A 189 25.11 -11.15 9.58
N SER A 190 25.53 -11.46 10.81
CA SER A 190 24.62 -12.06 11.81
C SER A 190 23.40 -11.18 12.08
N GLU A 191 23.57 -9.86 12.04
CA GLU A 191 22.50 -8.88 12.17
C GLU A 191 21.51 -8.97 11.00
N ASP A 192 21.99 -9.00 9.75
CA ASP A 192 21.13 -9.15 8.57
C ASP A 192 20.28 -10.43 8.65
N ILE A 193 20.87 -11.55 9.10
CA ILE A 193 20.18 -12.84 9.24
C ILE A 193 19.08 -12.78 10.31
N GLU A 194 19.28 -12.04 11.40
CA GLU A 194 18.27 -11.88 12.45
C GLU A 194 17.19 -10.86 12.10
N GLU A 195 17.52 -9.84 11.31
CA GLU A 195 16.58 -8.79 10.90
C GLU A 195 15.68 -9.22 9.74
N LEU A 196 16.19 -10.02 8.80
CA LEU A 196 15.47 -10.36 7.58
C LEU A 196 14.07 -10.96 7.85
N PRO A 197 13.87 -11.95 8.75
CA PRO A 197 12.53 -12.46 9.05
C PRO A 197 11.61 -11.40 9.67
N LYS A 198 12.16 -10.47 10.47
CA LYS A 198 11.38 -9.36 11.07
C LYS A 198 10.91 -8.40 10.00
N ILE A 199 11.77 -8.07 9.03
CA ILE A 199 11.45 -7.24 7.87
C ILE A 199 10.37 -7.91 7.02
N MET A 200 10.55 -9.19 6.68
CA MET A 200 9.59 -9.94 5.89
C MET A 200 8.23 -9.98 6.58
N LYS A 201 8.19 -10.28 7.88
CA LYS A 201 6.94 -10.30 8.66
C LYS A 201 6.29 -8.93 8.74
N LEU A 202 7.06 -7.85 8.91
CA LEU A 202 6.55 -6.48 8.98
C LEU A 202 5.84 -6.07 7.69
N TYR A 203 6.42 -6.39 6.53
CA TYR A 203 5.88 -5.93 5.24
C TYR A 203 4.90 -6.91 4.58
N LEU A 204 4.88 -8.18 4.98
CA LEU A 204 4.04 -9.23 4.39
C LEU A 204 2.94 -9.73 5.35
N THR A 205 2.70 -9.03 6.45
CA THR A 205 1.53 -9.28 7.30
C THR A 205 0.56 -8.12 7.10
N HIS A 206 -0.66 -8.42 6.65
CA HIS A 206 -1.72 -7.42 6.54
C HIS A 206 -2.85 -7.71 7.49
N ASN A 207 -3.53 -6.66 7.89
CA ASN A 207 -4.78 -6.79 8.60
C ASN A 207 -5.89 -7.15 7.62
N GLN A 208 -6.52 -8.30 7.84
CA GLN A 208 -7.62 -8.79 7.01
C GLN A 208 -8.81 -9.19 7.89
N SER A 209 -10.01 -9.03 7.37
CA SER A 209 -11.26 -9.48 7.97
C SER A 209 -12.25 -9.91 6.88
N PHE A 210 -13.34 -10.55 7.28
CA PHE A 210 -14.43 -10.84 6.35
C PHE A 210 -14.95 -9.59 5.62
N LEU A 211 -14.92 -8.41 6.23
CA LEU A 211 -15.34 -7.15 5.59
C LEU A 211 -14.34 -6.64 4.54
N THR A 212 -13.05 -6.96 4.70
CA THR A 212 -12.04 -6.61 3.69
C THR A 212 -12.05 -7.59 2.52
N ASP A 213 -12.35 -8.86 2.81
CA ASP A 213 -12.24 -9.95 1.85
C ASP A 213 -13.54 -10.18 1.05
N MET A 214 -14.69 -9.82 1.64
CA MET A 214 -15.98 -9.91 0.96
C MET A 214 -15.98 -9.01 -0.27
N LYS A 215 -16.36 -9.59 -1.41
CA LYS A 215 -16.52 -8.83 -2.67
C LYS A 215 -17.97 -8.46 -2.88
N PHE A 216 -18.21 -7.19 -3.21
CA PHE A 216 -19.50 -6.66 -3.58
C PHE A 216 -19.38 -5.95 -4.94
N LEU A 217 -20.21 -6.35 -5.91
CA LEU A 217 -20.18 -5.82 -7.29
C LEU A 217 -18.78 -5.88 -7.97
N GLY A 218 -17.96 -6.87 -7.60
CA GLY A 218 -16.62 -7.06 -8.17
C GLY A 218 -15.49 -6.34 -7.42
N PHE A 219 -15.80 -5.54 -6.39
CA PHE A 219 -14.81 -4.80 -5.59
C PHE A 219 -14.83 -5.26 -4.13
N PRO A 220 -13.74 -5.05 -3.36
CA PRO A 220 -13.76 -5.24 -1.91
C PRO A 220 -14.88 -4.42 -1.24
N PHE A 221 -15.63 -5.04 -0.34
CA PHE A 221 -16.82 -4.45 0.27
C PHE A 221 -16.51 -3.15 1.02
N HIS A 222 -15.41 -3.12 1.78
CA HIS A 222 -15.00 -1.91 2.49
C HIS A 222 -14.77 -0.71 1.57
N TYR A 223 -14.29 -0.90 0.33
CA TYR A 223 -14.18 0.18 -0.66
C TYR A 223 -15.55 0.62 -1.16
N PHE A 224 -16.45 -0.31 -1.45
CA PHE A 224 -17.83 0.04 -1.80
C PHE A 224 -18.50 0.82 -0.66
N TYR A 225 -18.32 0.38 0.59
CA TYR A 225 -18.91 1.02 1.75
C TYR A 225 -18.46 2.48 1.86
N THR A 226 -17.15 2.71 1.80
CA THR A 226 -16.60 4.06 2.02
C THR A 226 -16.76 4.99 0.82
N ALA A 227 -16.64 4.47 -0.42
CA ALA A 227 -16.69 5.29 -1.62
C ALA A 227 -18.13 5.59 -2.08
N GLU A 228 -19.03 4.61 -2.07
CA GLU A 228 -20.36 4.72 -2.69
C GLU A 228 -21.49 4.74 -1.65
N PHE A 229 -21.51 3.76 -0.74
CA PHE A 229 -22.61 3.64 0.23
C PHE A 229 -22.73 4.87 1.14
N LEU A 230 -21.61 5.41 1.64
CA LEU A 230 -21.65 6.61 2.47
C LEU A 230 -22.20 7.84 1.72
N LEU A 231 -21.95 7.97 0.41
CA LEU A 231 -22.51 9.04 -0.41
C LEU A 231 -24.03 8.85 -0.59
N ILE A 232 -24.46 7.64 -0.93
CA ILE A 232 -25.88 7.30 -1.04
C ILE A 232 -26.60 7.58 0.29
N LEU A 233 -26.03 7.12 1.40
CA LEU A 233 -26.55 7.37 2.74
C LEU A 233 -26.67 8.87 3.03
N PHE A 234 -25.65 9.67 2.68
CA PHE A 234 -25.70 11.11 2.87
C PHE A 234 -26.86 11.77 2.09
N VAL A 235 -27.04 11.41 0.81
CA VAL A 235 -28.16 11.90 0.00
C VAL A 235 -29.50 11.49 0.60
N LEU A 236 -29.64 10.24 1.06
CA LEU A 236 -30.85 9.75 1.72
C LEU A 236 -31.15 10.49 3.02
N LEU A 237 -30.13 10.80 3.82
CA LEU A 237 -30.28 11.59 5.05
C LEU A 237 -30.74 13.02 4.75
N CYS A 238 -30.21 13.65 3.69
CA CYS A 238 -30.67 14.96 3.22
C CYS A 238 -32.13 14.93 2.75
N LEU A 239 -32.52 13.91 1.98
CA LEU A 239 -33.90 13.72 1.55
C LEU A 239 -34.84 13.54 2.75
N PHE A 240 -34.44 12.68 3.70
CA PHE A 240 -35.17 12.46 4.94
C PHE A 240 -35.35 13.75 5.75
N TYR A 241 -34.28 14.54 5.90
CA TYR A 241 -34.33 15.84 6.56
C TYR A 241 -35.36 16.76 5.91
N SER A 242 -35.30 16.93 4.59
CA SER A 242 -36.21 17.80 3.83
C SER A 242 -37.68 17.41 4.05
N ILE A 243 -37.99 16.11 3.95
CA ILE A 243 -39.36 15.60 4.18
C ILE A 243 -39.81 15.89 5.61
N ARG A 244 -38.94 15.65 6.61
CA ARG A 244 -39.29 15.83 8.02
C ARG A 244 -39.44 17.30 8.41
N ILE A 245 -38.65 18.19 7.81
CA ILE A 245 -38.80 19.64 7.99
C ILE A 245 -40.09 20.15 7.38
N GLU A 246 -40.49 19.66 6.20
CA GLU A 246 -41.77 20.05 5.63
C GLU A 246 -42.95 19.67 6.55
N GLN A 247 -42.91 18.45 7.11
CA GLN A 247 -43.89 18.00 8.11
C GLN A 247 -43.88 18.90 9.36
N LEU A 248 -42.69 19.28 9.84
CA LEU A 248 -42.52 20.13 11.01
C LEU A 248 -43.06 21.55 10.75
N ASN A 249 -42.81 22.10 9.57
CA ASN A 249 -43.33 23.41 9.15
C ASN A 249 -44.85 23.43 9.10
N LYS A 250 -45.46 22.37 8.55
CA LYS A 250 -46.93 22.20 8.53
C LYS A 250 -47.50 22.13 9.95
N LYS A 251 -46.87 21.33 10.84
CA LYS A 251 -47.30 21.16 12.23
C LYS A 251 -47.30 22.48 13.02
N HIS A 252 -46.27 23.30 12.85
CA HIS A 252 -46.10 24.55 13.60
C HIS A 252 -46.66 25.78 12.87
N SER A 253 -47.34 25.58 11.73
CA SER A 253 -47.90 26.65 10.89
C SER A 253 -46.87 27.75 10.56
N ILE A 254 -45.62 27.34 10.32
CA ILE A 254 -44.50 28.24 9.96
C ILE A 254 -44.46 28.45 8.43
N VAL A 255 -45.39 27.85 7.69
CA VAL A 255 -45.54 28.06 6.26
C VAL A 255 -46.18 29.44 6.02
N GLU A 256 -45.60 30.22 5.11
CA GLU A 256 -46.32 31.27 4.36
C GLU A 256 -47.49 30.69 3.56
#